data_AF-A0A941N7V9-F1
#
_entry.id   AF-A0A941N7V9-F1
#
_cell.length_a   1.000
_cell.length_b   1.000
_cell.length_c   1.000
_cell.angle_alpha   90.00
_cell.angle_beta   90.00
_cell.angle_gamma   90.00
#
_symmetry.space_group_name_H-M   'P 1'
#
loop_
_entity.id
_entity.type
_entity.pdbx_description
1 polymer ?
#
loop_
_entity_poly.entity_id
_entity_poly.type
_entity_poly.pdbx_seq_one_letter_code
_entity_poly.pdbx_strand_id
1 'polypeptide(L)' 'MSLRTPLCDLLNIQYPIMLAGMGGVSYAELAAAVSNAGGFGTLGMAGR' A
#
# COMPACT_ATOMS: atom_id res chain seq x y z
N MET A 1 -3.08 2.84 21.60
CA MET A 1 -1.72 2.60 21.08
C MET A 1 -1.77 2.80 19.57
N SER A 2 -1.02 3.73 18.97
CA SER A 2 -0.94 3.82 17.51
C SER A 2 0.08 2.80 16.99
N LEU A 3 -0.30 1.99 15.99
CA LEU A 3 0.62 1.13 15.26
C LEU A 3 1.50 2.01 14.35
N ARG A 4 2.72 2.36 14.80
CA ARG A 4 3.71 3.12 14.02
C ARG A 4 5.07 2.47 14.15
N THR A 5 5.76 2.28 13.03
CA THR A 5 7.10 1.67 12.95
C THR A 5 8.03 2.56 12.11
N PRO A 6 9.35 2.34 12.11
CA PRO A 6 10.27 3.11 11.26
C PRO A 6 9.94 3.04 9.76
N LEU A 7 9.18 2.03 9.31
CA LEU A 7 8.69 1.91 7.95
C LEU A 7 7.75 3.06 7.56
N CYS A 8 6.96 3.56 8.51
CA CYS A 8 6.06 4.68 8.30
C CYS A 8 6.82 5.95 7.88
N ASP A 9 7.95 6.22 8.54
CA ASP A 9 8.78 7.40 8.26
C ASP A 9 9.59 7.21 6.96
N LEU A 10 10.07 5.98 6.70
CA LEU A 10 10.80 5.66 5.48
C LEU A 10 9.94 5.80 4.21
N LEU A 11 8.68 5.34 4.27
CA LEU A 11 7.77 5.32 3.12
C LEU A 11 6.77 6.48 3.11
N ASN A 12 6.81 7.37 4.10
CA ASN A 12 5.87 8.48 4.29
C ASN A 12 4.40 8.05 4.30
N ILE A 13 4.08 7.06 5.16
CA ILE A 13 2.73 6.48 5.33
C ILE A 13 2.28 6.58 6.79
N GLN A 14 0.96 6.55 7.02
CA GLN A 14 0.39 6.66 8.37
C GLN A 14 0.38 5.33 9.12
N TYR A 15 0.11 4.24 8.39
CA TYR A 15 0.00 2.90 8.96
C TYR A 15 1.05 1.99 8.33
N PRO A 16 1.67 1.08 9.10
CA PRO A 16 2.63 0.10 8.61
C PRO A 16 1.90 -1.06 7.90
N ILE A 17 0.98 -0.74 6.98
CA ILE A 17 0.14 -1.67 6.22
C ILE A 17 0.46 -1.47 4.74
N MET A 18 0.73 -2.56 4.04
CA MET A 18 1.12 -2.56 2.64
C MET A 18 0.17 -3.44 1.81
N LEU A 19 -0.22 -2.95 0.64
CA LEU A 19 -0.92 -3.75 -0.36
C LEU A 19 0.07 -4.68 -1.07
N ALA A 20 -0.18 -5.98 -1.05
CA ALA A 20 0.61 -6.93 -1.82
C ALA A 20 0.43 -6.70 -3.33
N GLY A 21 1.53 -6.68 -4.09
CA GLY A 21 1.50 -6.58 -5.54
C GLY A 21 0.99 -7.87 -6.18
N MET A 22 -0.29 -7.89 -6.56
CA MET A 22 -1.00 -9.03 -7.13
C MET A 22 -1.55 -8.68 -8.51
N GLY A 23 -1.01 -9.34 -9.54
CA GLY A 23 -1.57 -9.28 -10.89
C GLY A 23 -3.04 -9.68 -10.92
N GLY A 24 -3.88 -8.95 -11.64
CA GLY A 24 -5.32 -9.20 -11.70
C GLY A 24 -6.14 -8.62 -10.54
N VAL A 25 -5.49 -8.07 -9.51
CA VAL A 25 -6.17 -7.57 -8.29
C VAL A 25 -5.72 -6.16 -7.93
N SER A 26 -4.42 -5.94 -7.73
CA SER A 26 -3.88 -4.67 -7.23
C SER A 26 -3.67 -3.64 -8.35
N TYR A 27 -4.76 -3.24 -9.00
CA TYR A 27 -4.77 -2.20 -10.02
C TYR A 27 -4.93 -0.80 -9.42
N ALA A 28 -5.02 0.22 -10.29
CA ALA A 28 -4.97 1.64 -9.92
C ALA A 28 -5.98 2.02 -8.83
N GLU A 29 -7.23 1.54 -8.93
CA GLU A 29 -8.28 1.87 -7.94
C GLU A 29 -7.95 1.35 -6.54
N LEU A 30 -7.52 0.08 -6.43
CA LEU A 30 -7.18 -0.53 -5.15
C LEU A 30 -5.91 0.08 -4.56
N ALA A 31 -4.88 0.31 -5.38
CA ALA A 31 -3.65 0.95 -4.93
C ALA A 31 -3.91 2.37 -4.43
N ALA A 32 -4.71 3.17 -5.15
CA ALA A 32 -5.08 4.52 -4.76
C ALA A 32 -5.90 4.53 -3.46
N ALA A 33 -6.85 3.61 -3.31
CA ALA A 33 -7.66 3.48 -2.09
C ALA A 33 -6.79 3.20 -0.86
N VAL A 34 -5.81 2.29 -0.96
CA VAL A 34 -4.87 1.98 0.14
C VAL A 34 -3.98 3.18 0.47
N SER A 35 -3.44 3.87 -0.55
CA SER A 35 -2.65 5.09 -0.34
C SER A 35 -3.45 6.21 0.33
N ASN A 36 -4.68 6.45 -0.11
CA ASN A 36 -5.57 7.46 0.49
C ASN A 36 -5.97 7.12 1.93
N ALA A 37 -6.06 5.83 2.27
CA ALA A 37 -6.29 5.36 3.64
C ALA A 37 -5.05 5.46 4.53
N GLY A 38 -3.89 5.88 4.00
CA GLY A 38 -2.65 6.06 4.76
C GLY A 38 -1.74 4.83 4.82
N GLY A 39 -1.99 3.80 4.01
CA GLY A 39 -1.08 2.67 3.81
C GLY A 39 -0.19 2.82 2.58
N PHE A 40 0.60 1.78 2.27
CA PHE A 40 1.43 1.74 1.06
C PHE A 40 0.73 0.99 -0.08
N GLY A 41 0.19 1.72 -1.06
CA GLY A 41 -0.40 1.15 -2.27
C GLY A 41 0.66 0.65 -3.27
N THR A 42 0.46 -0.55 -3.80
CA THR A 42 1.37 -1.19 -4.77
C THR A 42 0.62 -1.60 -6.04
N LEU A 43 1.14 -1.25 -7.22
CA LEU A 43 0.56 -1.70 -8.49
C LEU A 43 1.04 -3.12 -8.82
N GLY A 44 0.10 -4.00 -9.13
CA GLY A 44 0.37 -5.38 -9.54
C GLY A 44 0.76 -5.40 -11.01
N MET A 45 2.07 -5.53 -11.30
CA MET A 45 2.61 -5.55 -12.67
C MET A 45 2.77 -6.96 -13.26
N ALA A 46 2.38 -8.00 -12.51
CA ALA A 46 2.28 -9.34 -13.06
C ALA A 46 1.06 -9.41 -14.00
N GLY A 47 1.34 -9.28 -15.30
CA GLY A 47 0.36 -9.48 -16.36
C GLY A 47 0.17 -10.95 -16.69
N ARG A 48 -0.96 -11.24 -17.32
CA ARG A 48 -1.15 -12.40 -18.19
C ARG A 48 -0.43 -12.17 -19.52
#